data_AF-E6K9J5-F1
#
_entry.id   AF-E6K9J5-F1
#
_cell.length_a   1.000
_cell.length_b   1.000
_cell.length_c   1.000
_cell.angle_alpha   90.00
_cell.angle_beta   90.00
_cell.angle_gamma   90.00
#
_symmetry.space_group_name_H-M   'P 1'
#
loop_
_entity.id
_entity.type
_entity.pdbx_description
1 polymer ?
#
loop_
_entity_poly.entity_id
_entity_poly.type
_entity_poly.pdbx_seq_one_letter_code
_entity_poly.pdbx_strand_id
1 'polypeptide(L)' 'MENDNMKGHWIGVFSGNEKNATIDFTEHIEPKKWFMIPFVKIYLKYRQAKYVRDLRNVLKRVQP' A
#
# COMPACT_ATOMS: atom_id res chain seq x y z
N MET A 1 -0.24 -2.79 -9.94
CA MET A 1 0.99 -3.58 -10.18
C MET A 1 0.69 -4.70 -11.15
N GLU A 2 1.59 -5.05 -12.07
CA GLU A 2 1.46 -6.24 -12.92
C GLU A 2 2.83 -6.89 -13.10
N ASN A 3 2.94 -8.18 -12.76
CA ASN A 3 4.14 -8.99 -13.02
C ASN A 3 3.75 -10.43 -13.40
N ASP A 4 4.74 -11.28 -13.69
CA ASP A 4 4.52 -12.67 -14.13
C ASP A 4 3.82 -13.54 -13.08
N ASN A 5 3.79 -13.11 -11.82
CA ASN A 5 3.25 -13.87 -10.70
C ASN A 5 1.95 -13.29 -10.12
N MET A 6 1.68 -12.00 -10.29
CA MET A 6 0.51 -11.32 -9.75
C MET A 6 0.10 -10.08 -10.56
N LYS A 7 -1.20 -9.86 -10.66
CA LYS A 7 -1.79 -8.59 -11.07
C LYS A 7 -2.46 -7.96 -9.87
N GLY A 8 -2.35 -6.65 -9.73
CA GLY A 8 -3.00 -5.93 -8.66
C GLY A 8 -3.49 -4.56 -9.08
N HIS A 9 -4.69 -4.22 -8.64
CA HIS A 9 -5.27 -2.90 -8.79
C HIS A 9 -5.32 -2.23 -7.42
N TRP A 10 -4.90 -0.97 -7.38
CA TRP A 10 -4.88 -0.20 -6.15
C TRP A 10 -6.05 0.78 -6.15
N ILE A 11 -6.84 0.77 -5.08
CA ILE A 11 -7.94 1.70 -4.82
C ILE A 11 -7.71 2.29 -3.44
N GLY A 12 -7.84 3.60 -3.31
CA GLY A 12 -7.71 4.24 -2.02
C GLY A 12 -8.39 5.57 -1.93
N VAL A 13 -8.68 5.97 -0.70
CA VAL A 13 -9.21 7.29 -0.36
C VAL A 13 -8.14 8.01 0.44
N PHE A 14 -7.78 9.21 -0.01
CA PHE A 14 -6.98 10.14 0.75
C PHE A 14 -7.88 11.31 1.15
N SER A 15 -8.19 11.40 2.44
CA SER A 15 -9.05 12.47 2.97
C SER A 15 -8.38 13.12 4.17
N GLY A 16 -8.43 14.45 4.23
CA GLY A 16 -7.90 15.22 5.34
C GLY A 16 -9.02 15.94 6.08
N ASN A 17 -8.89 16.02 7.41
CA ASN A 17 -9.50 17.10 8.18
C ASN A 17 -8.39 18.05 8.65
N GLU A 18 -8.77 19.15 9.31
CA GLU A 18 -7.84 20.22 9.70
C GLU A 18 -6.66 19.74 10.58
N LYS A 19 -6.74 18.56 11.22
CA LYS A 19 -5.71 18.05 12.14
C LYS A 19 -5.10 16.72 11.70
N ASN A 20 -5.80 15.92 10.90
CA ASN A 20 -5.42 14.55 10.57
C ASN A 20 -5.71 14.25 9.10
N ALA A 21 -4.80 13.50 8.47
CA ALA A 21 -5.05 12.85 7.19
C ALA A 21 -5.39 11.38 7.43
N THR A 22 -6.55 10.97 6.96
CA THR A 22 -6.97 9.57 6.87
C THR A 22 -6.58 9.04 5.49
N ILE A 23 -6.00 7.85 5.48
CA ILE A 23 -5.69 7.19 4.23
C ILE A 23 -6.11 5.73 4.29
N ASP A 24 -6.99 5.37 3.36
CA ASP A 24 -7.40 3.99 3.13
C ASP A 24 -6.72 3.47 1.87
N PHE A 25 -6.03 2.34 2.01
CA PHE A 25 -5.33 1.65 0.92
C PHE A 25 -5.90 0.24 0.79
N THR A 26 -6.62 -0.02 -0.29
CA THR A 26 -7.09 -1.36 -0.66
C THR A 26 -6.37 -1.83 -1.91
N GLU A 27 -5.58 -2.90 -1.80
CA GLU A 27 -4.91 -3.51 -2.94
C GLU A 27 -5.58 -4.84 -3.27
N HIS A 28 -6.26 -4.91 -4.41
CA HIS A 28 -6.82 -6.17 -4.91
C HIS A 28 -5.71 -6.91 -5.66
N ILE A 29 -5.38 -8.15 -5.25
CA ILE A 29 -4.34 -8.94 -5.90
C ILE A 29 -4.87 -10.29 -6.34
N GLU A 30 -4.57 -10.61 -7.59
CA GLU A 30 -4.83 -11.88 -8.23
C GLU A 30 -3.49 -12.62 -8.41
N PRO A 31 -3.17 -13.57 -7.51
CA PRO A 31 -2.00 -14.42 -7.67
C PRO A 31 -2.23 -15.39 -8.82
N LYS A 32 -1.30 -15.45 -9.78
CA LYS A 32 -1.35 -16.41 -10.91
C LYS A 32 -1.02 -17.84 -10.49
N LYS A 33 -0.43 -18.03 -9.30
CA LYS A 33 -0.03 -19.33 -8.73
C LYS A 33 -0.51 -19.46 -7.29
N TRP A 34 -1.27 -20.52 -6.98
CA TRP A 34 -1.90 -20.69 -5.67
C TRP A 34 -0.89 -20.81 -4.50
N PHE A 35 0.26 -21.45 -4.72
CA PHE A 35 1.30 -21.58 -3.69
C PHE A 35 1.99 -20.24 -3.35
N MET A 36 1.76 -19.19 -4.13
CA MET A 36 2.31 -17.85 -3.85
C MET A 36 1.44 -17.04 -2.88
N ILE A 37 0.20 -17.46 -2.60
CA ILE A 37 -0.74 -16.77 -1.71
C ILE A 37 -0.13 -16.36 -0.36
N PRO A 38 0.58 -17.24 0.40
CA PRO A 38 1.17 -16.82 1.68
C PRO A 38 2.28 -15.77 1.51
N PHE A 39 3.09 -15.87 0.46
CA PHE A 39 4.17 -14.91 0.18
C PHE A 39 3.63 -13.55 -0.26
N VAL A 40 2.57 -13.54 -1.07
CA VAL A 40 1.87 -12.31 -1.49
C VAL A 40 1.36 -11.54 -0.28
N LYS A 41 0.73 -12.23 0.68
CA LYS A 41 0.22 -11.60 1.91
C LYS A 41 1.34 -10.95 2.75
N ILE A 42 2.46 -11.66 2.94
CA ILE A 42 3.61 -11.14 3.69
C ILE A 42 4.22 -9.93 2.97
N TYR A 43 4.42 -10.05 1.66
CA TYR A 43 4.94 -8.98 0.81
C TYR A 43 4.07 -7.72 0.88
N LEU A 44 2.75 -7.87 0.80
CA LEU A 44 1.80 -6.76 0.88
C LEU A 44 1.89 -6.01 2.19
N LYS A 45 1.91 -6.74 3.31
CA LYS A 45 2.02 -6.14 4.64
C LYS A 45 3.30 -5.31 4.77
N TYR A 46 4.42 -5.85 4.27
CA TYR A 46 5.70 -5.13 4.26
C TYR A 46 5.66 -3.88 3.38
N ARG A 47 5.11 -3.99 2.15
CA ARG A 47 4.96 -2.87 1.22
C ARG A 47 4.11 -1.75 1.79
N GLN A 48 2.95 -2.09 2.36
CA GLN A 48 2.03 -1.11 2.97
C GLN A 48 2.70 -0.38 4.14
N ALA A 49 3.37 -1.11 5.04
CA ALA A 49 4.09 -0.51 6.17
C ALA A 49 5.22 0.43 5.70
N LYS A 50 5.99 0.00 4.69
CA LYS A 50 7.05 0.83 4.09
C LYS A 50 6.48 2.08 3.45
N TYR A 51 5.39 1.96 2.68
CA TYR A 51 4.74 3.09 2.03
C TYR A 51 4.26 4.13 3.05
N VAL A 52 3.56 3.72 4.11
CA VAL A 52 3.08 4.64 5.17
C VAL A 52 4.25 5.31 5.88
N ARG A 53 5.33 4.57 6.16
CA ARG A 53 6.54 5.13 6.79
C ARG A 53 7.20 6.18 5.91
N ASP A 54 7.40 5.85 4.64
CA ASP A 54 8.07 6.74 3.69
C ASP A 54 7.21 7.99 3.45
N LEU A 55 5.88 7.85 3.36
CA LEU A 55 4.94 8.97 3.30
C LEU A 55 5.04 9.88 4.54
N ARG A 56 5.04 9.31 5.75
CA ARG A 56 5.23 10.08 6.99
C ARG A 56 6.57 10.84 7.00
N ASN A 57 7.63 10.23 6.49
CA ASN A 57 8.94 10.87 6.43
C ASN A 57 8.95 12.05 5.45
N VAL A 58 8.31 11.92 4.29
CA VAL A 58 8.16 13.03 3.34
C VAL A 58 7.34 14.16 3.96
N LEU A 59 6.20 13.86 4.58
CA LEU A 59 5.35 14.87 5.23
C LEU A 59 6.07 15.62 6.35
N LYS A 60 6.94 14.95 7.12
CA LYS A 60 7.78 15.61 8.13
C LYS A 60 8.84 16.54 7.53
N ARG A 61 9.37 16.22 6.34
CA ARG A 61 10.36 17.07 5.65
C ARG A 61 9.74 18.27 4.94
N VAL A 62 8.47 18.15 4.56
CA VAL A 62 7.72 19.16 3.81
C VAL A 62 6.92 20.09 4.75
N GLN A 63 6.83 19.78 6.04
CA GLN A 63 6.28 20.72 7.02
C GLN A 63 7.17 21.98 7.09
N PRO A 64 6.61 23.18 6.82
CA PRO A 64 7.33 24.45 6.87
C PRO A 64 7.75 24.85 8.29
#